data_AF-A0A963DSI7-F1
#
_entry.id   AF-A0A963DSI7-F1
#
_cell.length_a   1.000
_cell.length_b   1.000
_cell.length_c   1.000
_cell.angle_alpha   90.00
_cell.angle_beta   90.00
_cell.angle_gamma   90.00
#
_symmetry.space_group_name_H-M   'P 1'
#
loop_
_entity.id
_entity.type
_entity.pdbx_description
1 polymer ?
#
loop_
_entity_poly.entity_id
_entity_poly.type
_entity_poly.pdbx_seq_one_letter_code
_entity_poly.pdbx_strand_id
1 'polypeptide(L)'
;MSGGPHEVYERILGCVGSDDRVAQLMLGLTWTWCRTARSIGFAQSPGLASRTLGFPGSVAGRPVAEVAAWLRSWDPFEAAVGLAAANAAINAPGNALMARATPVRTAAPANLAVFDFFRPRLERRKVVVVGRYPGLDALTRGMDVTVLERQPAANDLPDPAAEFVIPQADWVFITATSLINKTFPRLAELARNAVTVLMGPSTPWLPTFAEFGVDFVAGVLPVDIDRAAAIAGEGGGIRLFGEGVCYAVADIGAESVATLKRRIAETFARRDALMQAMASWIDTGHRERFPGFAELEAVTAELTDLDIRYKRQWDARQGLAAMPAKD
;
A
#
# COMPACT_ATOMS: atom_id res chain seq x y z
N MET A 1 12.08 -7.79 15.51
CA MET A 1 11.18 -6.99 16.37
C MET A 1 10.52 -5.98 15.46
N SER A 2 9.24 -6.17 15.09
CA SER A 2 8.49 -5.15 14.35
C SER A 2 8.34 -3.94 15.27
N GLY A 3 8.68 -2.74 14.78
CA GLY A 3 8.40 -1.52 15.53
C GLY A 3 6.91 -1.40 15.77
N GLY A 4 6.55 -0.65 16.81
CA GLY A 4 5.14 -0.40 17.14
C GLY A 4 4.39 0.31 16.01
N PRO A 5 3.08 0.54 16.15
CA PRO A 5 2.24 1.14 15.11
C PRO A 5 2.69 2.53 14.64
N HIS A 6 3.58 3.18 15.38
CA HIS A 6 4.18 4.48 15.02
C HIS A 6 5.26 4.38 13.93
N GLU A 7 5.87 3.21 13.71
CA GLU A 7 7.05 3.06 12.86
C GLU A 7 6.80 3.57 11.44
N VAL A 8 5.65 3.25 10.84
CA VAL A 8 5.33 3.71 9.48
C VAL A 8 5.36 5.25 9.35
N TYR A 9 4.90 5.97 10.37
CA TYR A 9 4.89 7.44 10.36
C TYR A 9 6.30 8.00 10.55
N GLU A 10 7.13 7.37 11.39
CA GLU A 10 8.55 7.74 11.51
C GLU A 10 9.27 7.54 10.17
N ARG A 11 9.02 6.42 9.47
CA ARG A 11 9.61 6.16 8.15
C ARG A 11 9.17 7.20 7.12
N ILE A 12 7.87 7.53 7.05
CA ILE A 12 7.38 8.57 6.13
C ILE A 12 8.04 9.91 6.44
N LEU A 13 8.04 10.33 7.70
CA LEU A 13 8.55 11.64 8.10
C LEU A 13 10.08 11.76 7.97
N GLY A 14 10.80 10.66 8.18
CA GLY A 14 12.25 10.59 7.94
C GLY A 14 12.63 10.77 6.47
N CYS A 15 11.68 10.60 5.53
CA CYS A 15 11.89 10.85 4.11
C CYS A 15 11.48 12.26 3.65
N VAL A 16 10.93 13.09 4.53
CA VAL A 16 10.56 14.47 4.20
C VAL A 16 11.82 15.36 4.26
N GLY A 17 12.26 15.85 3.11
CA GLY A 17 13.41 16.76 3.02
C GLY A 17 13.21 18.07 3.79
N SER A 18 14.29 18.63 4.33
CA SER A 18 14.24 19.76 5.27
C SER A 18 14.05 21.14 4.65
N ASP A 19 14.30 21.29 3.35
CA ASP A 19 14.60 22.62 2.78
C ASP A 19 13.41 23.29 2.08
N ASP A 20 12.35 22.53 1.77
CA ASP A 20 11.17 23.08 1.12
C ASP A 20 10.24 23.79 2.11
N ARG A 21 9.58 24.84 1.62
CA ARG A 21 8.50 25.54 2.32
C ARG A 21 7.17 25.31 1.62
N VAL A 22 6.10 25.32 2.41
CA VAL A 22 4.74 25.28 1.88
C VAL A 22 4.47 26.58 1.14
N ALA A 23 4.27 26.50 -0.17
CA ALA A 23 3.88 27.65 -0.99
C ALA A 23 2.37 27.90 -0.86
N GLN A 24 1.57 26.83 -0.86
CA GLN A 24 0.13 26.92 -0.75
C GLN A 24 -0.45 25.64 -0.17
N LEU A 25 -1.56 25.76 0.56
CA LEU A 25 -2.36 24.66 1.06
C LEU A 25 -3.82 24.90 0.66
N MET A 26 -4.50 23.83 0.26
CA MET A 26 -5.95 23.82 0.10
C MET A 26 -6.53 22.59 0.78
N LEU A 27 -7.63 22.80 1.50
CA LEU A 27 -8.46 21.72 2.03
C LEU A 27 -9.75 21.68 1.20
N GLY A 28 -9.73 20.90 0.11
CA GLY A 28 -10.87 20.74 -0.79
C GLY A 28 -11.93 19.79 -0.23
N LEU A 29 -13.04 19.61 -0.96
CA LEU A 29 -14.13 18.71 -0.54
C LEU A 29 -13.72 17.24 -0.55
N THR A 30 -12.94 16.83 -1.55
CA THR A 30 -12.47 15.43 -1.68
C THR A 30 -10.96 15.30 -1.47
N TRP A 31 -10.20 16.30 -1.92
CA TRP A 31 -8.75 16.26 -1.88
C TRP A 31 -8.20 17.49 -1.15
N THR A 32 -7.38 17.21 -0.12
CA THR A 32 -6.44 18.17 0.46
C THR A 32 -5.18 18.12 -0.38
N TRP A 33 -4.63 19.28 -0.71
CA TRP A 33 -3.33 19.33 -1.36
C TRP A 33 -2.43 20.40 -0.76
N CYS A 34 -1.13 20.08 -0.75
CA CYS A 34 -0.07 20.98 -0.33
C CYS A 34 0.89 21.15 -1.50
N ARG A 35 1.26 22.40 -1.80
CA ARG A 35 2.17 22.76 -2.89
C ARG A 35 3.45 23.34 -2.31
N THR A 36 4.59 22.91 -2.84
CA THR A 36 5.91 23.54 -2.65
C THR A 36 6.32 24.26 -3.94
N ALA A 37 7.50 24.87 -3.95
CA ALA A 37 8.05 25.43 -5.19
C ALA A 37 8.29 24.36 -6.28
N ARG A 38 8.42 23.08 -5.90
CA ARG A 38 8.88 22.00 -6.80
C ARG A 38 7.80 20.97 -7.13
N SER A 39 6.79 20.81 -6.28
CA SER A 39 5.84 19.71 -6.37
C SER A 39 4.51 20.02 -5.68
N ILE A 40 3.55 19.10 -5.83
CA ILE A 40 2.27 19.06 -5.15
C ILE A 40 2.05 17.66 -4.55
N GLY A 41 1.54 17.61 -3.33
CA GLY A 41 1.14 16.38 -2.65
C GLY A 41 -0.35 16.39 -2.36
N PHE A 42 -0.98 15.23 -2.47
CA PHE A 42 -2.40 15.06 -2.23
C PHE A 42 -2.65 14.15 -1.03
N ALA A 43 -3.79 14.34 -0.39
CA ALA A 43 -4.37 13.45 0.60
C ALA A 43 -5.89 13.55 0.51
N GLN A 44 -6.61 12.48 0.86
CA GLN A 44 -8.06 12.54 0.93
C GLN A 44 -8.49 13.49 2.06
N SER A 45 -9.43 14.39 1.76
CA SER A 45 -10.02 15.29 2.75
C SER A 45 -10.88 14.52 3.76
N PRO A 46 -10.97 14.96 5.02
CA PRO A 46 -11.97 14.45 5.95
C PRO A 46 -13.39 14.69 5.41
N GLY A 47 -14.27 13.69 5.51
CA GLY A 47 -15.67 13.78 5.10
C GLY A 47 -16.57 14.56 6.07
N LEU A 48 -16.01 15.51 6.81
CA LEU A 48 -16.68 16.27 7.87
C LEU A 48 -16.39 17.76 7.67
N ALA A 49 -17.40 18.61 7.86
CA ALA A 49 -17.19 20.07 7.85
C ALA A 49 -16.73 20.54 9.24
N SER A 50 -15.88 21.57 9.27
CA SER A 50 -15.44 22.24 10.51
C SER A 50 -15.49 23.75 10.37
N ARG A 51 -15.86 24.44 11.45
CA ARG A 51 -15.86 25.91 11.57
C ARG A 51 -14.80 26.44 12.54
N THR A 52 -13.95 25.55 13.07
CA THR A 52 -13.06 25.83 14.21
C THR A 52 -11.63 25.36 13.97
N LEU A 53 -11.23 25.16 12.71
CA LEU A 53 -9.84 24.83 12.38
C LEU A 53 -8.91 25.97 12.82
N GLY A 54 -7.85 25.65 13.56
CA GLY A 54 -6.94 26.66 14.13
C GLY A 54 -5.78 27.07 13.22
N PHE A 55 -5.42 26.24 12.24
CA PHE A 55 -4.30 26.49 11.34
C PHE A 55 -4.57 27.37 10.09
N PRO A 56 -5.81 27.56 9.58
CA PRO A 56 -6.03 28.38 8.38
C PRO A 56 -5.38 29.77 8.48
N GLY A 57 -4.71 30.19 7.40
CA GLY A 57 -3.95 31.45 7.35
C GLY A 57 -2.52 31.38 7.92
N SER A 58 -2.12 30.27 8.54
CA SER A 58 -0.78 30.13 9.15
C SER A 58 0.17 29.15 8.45
N VAL A 59 -0.31 28.38 7.47
CA VAL A 59 0.46 27.25 6.91
C VAL A 59 1.47 27.69 5.84
N ALA A 60 1.08 28.62 4.96
CA ALA A 60 1.96 29.09 3.89
C ALA A 60 3.23 29.73 4.48
N GLY A 61 4.37 29.43 3.88
CA GLY A 61 5.68 29.86 4.35
C GLY A 61 6.33 28.95 5.41
N ARG A 62 5.59 28.03 6.06
CA ARG A 62 6.20 27.10 7.03
C ARG A 62 7.09 26.06 6.35
N PRO A 63 8.13 25.54 7.04
CA PRO A 63 8.87 24.38 6.57
C PRO A 63 7.93 23.20 6.34
N VAL A 64 8.09 22.51 5.21
CA VAL A 64 7.24 21.37 4.86
C VAL A 64 7.34 20.26 5.90
N ALA A 65 8.53 20.00 6.44
CA ALA A 65 8.76 19.01 7.49
C ALA A 65 7.94 19.29 8.76
N GLU A 66 7.77 20.57 9.13
CA GLU A 66 6.98 20.97 10.31
C GLU A 66 5.49 20.65 10.10
N VAL A 67 4.96 20.97 8.91
CA VAL A 67 3.57 20.68 8.55
C VAL A 67 3.36 19.17 8.35
N ALA A 68 4.32 18.47 7.76
CA ALA A 68 4.26 17.03 7.55
C ALA A 68 4.15 16.27 8.88
N ALA A 69 4.80 16.74 9.95
CA ALA A 69 4.73 16.13 11.28
C ALA A 69 3.29 16.01 11.83
N TRP A 70 2.35 16.82 11.32
CA TRP A 70 0.93 16.75 11.66
C TRP A 70 0.26 15.45 11.24
N LEU A 71 0.90 14.65 10.38
CA LEU A 71 0.46 13.29 10.05
C LEU A 71 0.22 12.43 11.32
N ARG A 72 0.97 12.68 12.40
CA ARG A 72 0.82 11.99 13.69
C ARG A 72 -0.41 12.43 14.48
N SER A 73 -1.00 13.57 14.16
CA SER A 73 -2.15 14.11 14.88
C SER A 73 -3.36 13.18 14.79
N TRP A 74 -4.13 13.10 15.87
CA TRP A 74 -5.41 12.40 15.87
C TRP A 74 -6.55 13.27 15.30
N ASP A 75 -6.31 14.57 15.11
CA ASP A 75 -7.23 15.41 14.35
C ASP A 75 -7.16 15.04 12.85
N PRO A 76 -8.29 14.69 12.21
CA PRO A 76 -8.29 14.22 10.84
C PRO A 76 -7.90 15.31 9.82
N PHE A 77 -8.17 16.58 10.11
CA PHE A 77 -7.79 17.69 9.23
C PHE A 77 -6.29 17.92 9.29
N GLU A 78 -5.71 17.96 10.50
CA GLU A 78 -4.25 18.06 10.67
C GLU A 78 -3.53 16.87 10.02
N ALA A 79 -4.04 15.65 10.22
CA ALA A 79 -3.47 14.44 9.63
C ALA A 79 -3.50 14.45 8.10
N ALA A 80 -4.61 14.90 7.49
CA ALA A 80 -4.74 15.01 6.05
C ALA A 80 -3.79 16.08 5.49
N VAL A 81 -3.68 17.23 6.15
CA VAL A 81 -2.73 18.29 5.79
C VAL A 81 -1.29 17.80 5.91
N GLY A 82 -0.96 17.09 7.00
CA GLY A 82 0.36 16.52 7.21
C GLY A 82 0.74 15.48 6.15
N LEU A 83 -0.19 14.60 5.77
CA LEU A 83 0.06 13.65 4.68
C LEU A 83 0.24 14.36 3.33
N ALA A 84 -0.58 15.36 3.03
CA ALA A 84 -0.44 16.14 1.79
C ALA A 84 0.91 16.86 1.74
N ALA A 85 1.37 17.44 2.86
CA ALA A 85 2.68 18.08 2.98
C ALA A 85 3.82 17.07 2.82
N ALA A 86 3.73 15.91 3.48
CA ALA A 86 4.70 14.83 3.32
C ALA A 86 4.78 14.37 1.85
N ASN A 87 3.64 14.16 1.20
CA ASN A 87 3.57 13.80 -0.21
C ASN A 87 4.14 14.90 -1.12
N ALA A 88 3.99 16.18 -0.78
CA ALA A 88 4.55 17.27 -1.59
C ALA A 88 6.08 17.25 -1.60
N ALA A 89 6.71 16.83 -0.50
CA ALA A 89 8.16 16.65 -0.41
C ALA A 89 8.63 15.31 -1.00
N ILE A 90 7.95 14.21 -0.68
CA ILE A 90 8.34 12.85 -1.07
C ILE A 90 8.07 12.60 -2.55
N ASN A 91 6.90 13.02 -3.03
CA ASN A 91 6.43 12.77 -4.39
C ASN A 91 6.91 13.89 -5.34
N ALA A 92 8.12 14.41 -5.11
CA ALA A 92 8.73 15.47 -5.90
C ALA A 92 9.52 14.92 -7.10
N PRO A 93 9.80 15.76 -8.12
CA PRO A 93 10.73 15.40 -9.18
C PRO A 93 12.07 14.90 -8.61
N GLY A 94 12.51 13.73 -9.05
CA GLY A 94 13.72 13.07 -8.54
C GLY A 94 13.46 11.89 -7.60
N ASN A 95 12.21 11.63 -7.21
CA ASN A 95 11.87 10.39 -6.50
C ASN A 95 12.16 9.15 -7.39
N ALA A 96 13.08 8.30 -6.95
CA ALA A 96 13.56 7.15 -7.73
C ALA A 96 12.51 6.04 -7.91
N LEU A 97 11.52 5.94 -7.02
CA LEU A 97 10.42 4.99 -7.15
C LEU A 97 9.38 5.48 -8.15
N MET A 98 9.04 6.77 -8.13
CA MET A 98 8.18 7.39 -9.15
C MET A 98 8.80 7.27 -10.55
N ALA A 99 10.10 7.53 -10.68
CA ALA A 99 10.80 7.50 -11.97
C ALA A 99 10.80 6.12 -12.64
N ARG A 100 10.68 5.04 -11.86
CA ARG A 100 10.59 3.66 -12.36
C ARG A 100 9.17 3.09 -12.37
N ALA A 101 8.20 3.84 -11.86
CA ALA A 101 6.81 3.39 -11.81
C ALA A 101 6.25 3.28 -13.23
N THR A 102 5.37 2.32 -13.44
CA THR A 102 4.66 2.14 -14.72
C THR A 102 3.38 2.96 -14.70
N PRO A 103 3.23 3.99 -15.55
CA PRO A 103 1.97 4.71 -15.70
C PRO A 103 0.86 3.75 -16.15
N VAL A 104 -0.30 3.84 -15.51
CA VAL A 104 -1.42 2.97 -15.79
C VAL A 104 -2.35 3.65 -16.79
N ARG A 105 -2.50 3.04 -17.97
CA ARG A 105 -3.44 3.45 -19.01
C ARG A 105 -4.39 2.28 -19.31
N THR A 106 -5.67 2.47 -19.02
CA THR A 106 -6.68 1.41 -19.06
C THR A 106 -7.93 1.87 -19.79
N ALA A 107 -8.75 0.93 -20.24
CA ALA A 107 -10.07 1.21 -20.80
C ALA A 107 -11.10 1.54 -19.70
N ALA A 108 -10.85 1.11 -18.46
CA ALA A 108 -11.68 1.45 -17.30
C ALA A 108 -11.60 2.95 -16.96
N PRO A 109 -12.62 3.49 -16.24
CA PRO A 109 -12.56 4.84 -15.67
C PRO A 109 -11.26 5.09 -14.91
N ALA A 110 -10.70 6.29 -15.05
CA ALA A 110 -9.35 6.60 -14.56
C ALA A 110 -9.17 6.40 -13.04
N ASN A 111 -10.23 6.54 -12.23
CA ASN A 111 -10.20 6.25 -10.79
C ASN A 111 -10.11 4.76 -10.44
N LEU A 112 -10.42 3.87 -11.39
CA LEU A 112 -10.36 2.42 -11.25
C LEU A 112 -9.17 1.80 -12.00
N ALA A 113 -8.30 2.63 -12.58
CA ALA A 113 -7.21 2.19 -13.44
C ALA A 113 -6.31 1.13 -12.77
N VAL A 114 -6.03 1.28 -11.46
CA VAL A 114 -5.22 0.31 -10.70
C VAL A 114 -5.91 -1.06 -10.63
N PHE A 115 -7.22 -1.11 -10.38
CA PHE A 115 -7.96 -2.37 -10.33
C PHE A 115 -7.98 -3.04 -11.71
N ASP A 116 -8.18 -2.27 -12.78
CA ASP A 116 -8.18 -2.80 -14.15
C ASP A 116 -6.79 -3.32 -14.56
N PHE A 117 -5.72 -2.61 -14.18
CA PHE A 117 -4.33 -3.04 -14.38
C PHE A 117 -4.05 -4.43 -13.77
N PHE A 118 -4.55 -4.66 -12.55
CA PHE A 118 -4.38 -5.94 -11.88
C PHE A 118 -5.44 -6.99 -12.25
N ARG A 119 -6.54 -6.60 -12.90
CA ARG A 119 -7.71 -7.46 -13.18
C ARG A 119 -7.37 -8.87 -13.70
N PRO A 120 -6.44 -9.05 -14.68
CA PRO A 120 -6.07 -10.40 -15.14
C PRO A 120 -5.48 -11.32 -14.06
N ARG A 121 -4.95 -10.76 -12.97
CA ARG A 121 -4.36 -11.50 -11.84
C ARG A 121 -5.35 -11.76 -10.71
N LEU A 122 -6.48 -11.06 -10.73
CA LEU A 122 -7.51 -11.15 -9.70
C LEU A 122 -8.57 -12.22 -10.01
N GLU A 123 -8.55 -12.79 -11.21
CA GLU A 123 -9.50 -13.85 -11.60
C GLU A 123 -9.38 -15.07 -10.67
N ARG A 124 -10.53 -15.52 -10.15
CA ARG A 124 -10.65 -16.66 -9.22
C ARG A 124 -9.83 -16.49 -7.92
N ARG A 125 -9.48 -15.26 -7.56
CA ARG A 125 -8.82 -14.92 -6.30
C ARG A 125 -9.80 -14.30 -5.33
N LYS A 126 -9.59 -14.52 -4.03
CA LYS A 126 -10.29 -13.78 -2.98
C LYS A 126 -9.67 -12.40 -2.84
N VAL A 127 -10.41 -11.36 -3.18
CA VAL A 127 -9.92 -9.98 -3.15
C VAL A 127 -10.64 -9.21 -2.05
N VAL A 128 -9.87 -8.54 -1.19
CA VAL A 128 -10.40 -7.57 -0.24
C VAL A 128 -9.97 -6.17 -0.65
N VAL A 129 -10.91 -5.23 -0.67
CA VAL A 129 -10.64 -3.81 -0.96
C VAL A 129 -11.02 -2.99 0.26
N VAL A 130 -10.04 -2.33 0.87
CA VAL A 130 -10.25 -1.39 1.97
C VAL A 130 -10.43 0.01 1.39
N GLY A 131 -11.64 0.53 1.52
CA GLY A 131 -12.10 1.78 0.92
C GLY A 131 -13.00 1.55 -0.30
N ARG A 132 -14.11 2.29 -0.38
CA ARG A 132 -15.06 2.21 -1.49
C ARG A 132 -14.63 3.10 -2.66
N TYR A 133 -14.65 2.54 -3.88
CA TYR A 133 -14.34 3.26 -5.11
C TYR A 133 -15.58 3.36 -6.03
N PRO A 134 -15.94 4.55 -6.52
CA PRO A 134 -17.07 4.70 -7.44
C PRO A 134 -16.92 3.86 -8.70
N GLY A 135 -17.94 3.03 -9.00
CA GLY A 135 -17.98 2.16 -10.18
C GLY A 135 -17.32 0.78 -10.00
N LEU A 136 -16.76 0.47 -8.82
CA LEU A 136 -16.02 -0.78 -8.59
C LEU A 136 -16.84 -2.03 -8.88
N ASP A 137 -18.10 -2.11 -8.42
CA ASP A 137 -18.97 -3.29 -8.62
C ASP A 137 -19.15 -3.67 -10.10
N ALA A 138 -19.17 -2.67 -10.99
CA ALA A 138 -19.29 -2.93 -12.43
C ALA A 138 -18.03 -3.58 -13.00
N LEU A 139 -16.86 -3.16 -12.52
CA LEU A 139 -15.55 -3.68 -12.93
C LEU A 139 -15.30 -5.08 -12.38
N THR A 140 -15.78 -5.34 -11.15
CA THR A 140 -15.55 -6.60 -10.41
C THR A 140 -16.70 -7.60 -10.52
N ARG A 141 -17.69 -7.34 -11.39
CA ARG A 141 -18.82 -8.24 -11.58
C ARG A 141 -18.36 -9.67 -11.90
N GLY A 142 -18.81 -10.63 -11.10
CA GLY A 142 -18.46 -12.05 -11.24
C GLY A 142 -17.13 -12.45 -10.60
N MET A 143 -16.46 -11.53 -9.89
CA MET A 143 -15.26 -11.80 -9.11
C MET A 143 -15.60 -11.94 -7.62
N ASP A 144 -14.75 -12.64 -6.86
CA ASP A 144 -14.87 -12.77 -5.41
C ASP A 144 -14.20 -11.55 -4.73
N VAL A 145 -14.97 -10.46 -4.62
CA VAL A 145 -14.51 -9.18 -4.06
C VAL A 145 -15.34 -8.82 -2.84
N THR A 146 -14.65 -8.60 -1.71
CA THR A 146 -15.22 -8.03 -0.49
C THR A 146 -14.71 -6.61 -0.30
N VAL A 147 -15.60 -5.64 -0.13
CA VAL A 147 -15.23 -4.25 0.17
C VAL A 147 -15.43 -3.98 1.66
N LEU A 148 -14.43 -3.36 2.29
CA LEU A 148 -14.46 -2.88 3.67
C LEU A 148 -14.52 -1.35 3.66
N GLU A 149 -15.53 -0.77 4.28
CA GLU A 149 -15.72 0.69 4.34
C GLU A 149 -16.29 1.10 5.70
N ARG A 150 -15.85 2.25 6.22
CA ARG A 150 -16.29 2.80 7.51
C ARG A 150 -17.75 3.27 7.46
N GLN A 151 -18.18 3.72 6.28
CA GLN A 151 -19.57 4.05 5.97
C GLN A 151 -20.05 3.11 4.85
N PRO A 152 -20.35 1.84 5.16
CA PRO A 152 -20.59 0.82 4.16
C PRO A 152 -21.88 1.07 3.37
N ALA A 153 -21.85 0.82 2.05
CA ALA A 153 -23.06 0.65 1.26
C ALA A 153 -23.67 -0.76 1.49
N ALA A 154 -24.82 -1.03 0.89
CA ALA A 154 -25.60 -2.25 1.14
C ALA A 154 -24.84 -3.58 0.94
N ASN A 155 -23.80 -3.60 0.09
CA ASN A 155 -23.00 -4.78 -0.21
C ASN A 155 -21.57 -4.73 0.37
N ASP A 156 -21.23 -3.67 1.10
CA ASP A 156 -19.92 -3.53 1.75
C ASP A 156 -19.98 -4.07 3.19
N LEU A 157 -18.83 -4.46 3.73
CA LEU A 157 -18.67 -4.80 5.15
C LEU A 157 -18.12 -3.60 5.94
N PRO A 158 -18.48 -3.46 7.23
CA PRO A 158 -17.92 -2.42 8.08
C PRO A 158 -16.43 -2.69 8.40
N ASP A 159 -15.68 -1.66 8.78
CA ASP A 159 -14.24 -1.76 9.03
C ASP A 159 -13.80 -2.81 10.09
N PRO A 160 -14.56 -3.14 11.15
CA PRO A 160 -14.17 -4.21 12.08
C PRO A 160 -14.15 -5.60 11.44
N ALA A 161 -14.84 -5.81 10.31
CA ALA A 161 -14.82 -7.09 9.59
C ALA A 161 -13.42 -7.40 9.01
N ALA A 162 -12.52 -6.40 8.94
CA ALA A 162 -11.14 -6.56 8.50
C ALA A 162 -10.41 -7.73 9.16
N GLU A 163 -10.58 -7.90 10.48
CA GLU A 163 -9.97 -8.98 11.29
C GLU A 163 -10.37 -10.38 10.80
N PHE A 164 -11.55 -10.51 10.20
CA PHE A 164 -12.11 -11.78 9.78
C PHE A 164 -11.81 -12.09 8.31
N VAL A 165 -11.85 -11.07 7.44
CA VAL A 165 -11.79 -11.28 5.98
C VAL A 165 -10.40 -11.08 5.39
N ILE A 166 -9.61 -10.12 5.90
CA ILE A 166 -8.27 -9.82 5.34
C ILE A 166 -7.32 -11.03 5.46
N PRO A 167 -7.25 -11.76 6.60
CA PRO A 167 -6.34 -12.91 6.71
C PRO A 167 -6.63 -14.06 5.74
N GLN A 168 -7.82 -14.08 5.12
CA GLN A 168 -8.26 -15.11 4.17
C GLN A 168 -8.08 -14.68 2.70
N ALA A 169 -7.65 -13.44 2.46
CA ALA A 169 -7.55 -12.87 1.13
C ALA A 169 -6.30 -13.35 0.38
N ASP A 170 -6.42 -13.50 -0.94
CA ASP A 170 -5.27 -13.64 -1.83
C ASP A 170 -4.67 -12.29 -2.19
N TRP A 171 -5.53 -11.27 -2.33
CA TRP A 171 -5.16 -9.89 -2.66
C TRP A 171 -5.85 -8.90 -1.72
N VAL A 172 -5.11 -7.89 -1.29
CA VAL A 172 -5.64 -6.80 -0.46
C VAL A 172 -5.26 -5.47 -1.07
N PHE A 173 -6.25 -4.67 -1.45
CA PHE A 173 -6.06 -3.29 -1.87
C PHE A 173 -6.36 -2.37 -0.69
N ILE A 174 -5.36 -1.64 -0.22
CA ILE A 174 -5.48 -0.74 0.93
C ILE A 174 -5.47 0.70 0.42
N THR A 175 -6.54 1.46 0.68
CA THR A 175 -6.54 2.90 0.47
C THR A 175 -5.47 3.58 1.33
N ALA A 176 -4.66 4.46 0.75
CA ALA A 176 -3.65 5.23 1.50
C ALA A 176 -4.27 6.25 2.48
N THR A 177 -5.59 6.48 2.42
CA THR A 177 -6.32 7.18 3.50
C THR A 177 -6.21 6.46 4.84
N SER A 178 -5.88 5.16 4.85
CA SER A 178 -5.60 4.42 6.09
C SER A 178 -4.42 5.00 6.91
N LEU A 179 -3.51 5.75 6.27
CA LEU A 179 -2.44 6.49 6.96
C LEU A 179 -2.98 7.70 7.72
N ILE A 180 -4.02 8.36 7.19
CA ILE A 180 -4.64 9.54 7.82
C ILE A 180 -5.41 9.13 9.08
N ASN A 181 -6.17 8.03 8.99
CA ASN A 181 -7.03 7.55 10.08
C ASN A 181 -6.38 6.49 10.99
N LYS A 182 -5.08 6.23 10.81
CA LYS A 182 -4.23 5.37 11.65
C LYS A 182 -4.52 3.87 11.60
N THR A 183 -5.28 3.42 10.60
CA THR A 183 -5.60 2.00 10.42
C THR A 183 -4.55 1.22 9.62
N PHE A 184 -3.66 1.89 8.87
CA PHE A 184 -2.67 1.24 8.01
C PHE A 184 -1.85 0.15 8.73
N PRO A 185 -1.23 0.39 9.91
CA PRO A 185 -0.36 -0.62 10.52
C PRO A 185 -1.07 -1.96 10.75
N ARG A 186 -2.31 -1.92 11.25
CA ARG A 186 -3.09 -3.13 11.52
C ARG A 186 -3.56 -3.80 10.23
N LEU A 187 -4.03 -3.01 9.26
CA LEU A 187 -4.47 -3.54 7.96
C LEU A 187 -3.33 -4.25 7.22
N ALA A 188 -2.13 -3.66 7.24
CA ALA A 188 -0.93 -4.26 6.66
C ALA A 188 -0.53 -5.55 7.38
N GLU A 189 -0.60 -5.58 8.72
CA GLU A 189 -0.33 -6.79 9.51
C GLU A 189 -1.31 -7.93 9.19
N LEU A 190 -2.62 -7.62 9.06
CA LEU A 190 -3.63 -8.60 8.67
C LEU A 190 -3.39 -9.11 7.23
N ALA A 191 -2.92 -8.23 6.34
CA ALA A 191 -2.66 -8.53 4.94
C ALA A 191 -1.29 -9.21 4.69
N ARG A 192 -0.50 -9.52 5.73
CA ARG A 192 0.86 -10.09 5.61
C ARG A 192 0.97 -11.38 4.78
N ASN A 193 -0.17 -12.07 4.62
CA ASN A 193 -0.27 -13.32 3.87
C ASN A 193 -1.00 -13.13 2.52
N ALA A 194 -1.29 -11.91 2.09
CA ALA A 194 -1.88 -11.59 0.81
C ALA A 194 -0.88 -10.82 -0.07
N VAL A 195 -1.19 -10.70 -1.37
CA VAL A 195 -0.52 -9.71 -2.21
C VAL A 195 -1.14 -8.35 -1.92
N THR A 196 -0.32 -7.41 -1.45
CA THR A 196 -0.84 -6.15 -0.91
C THR A 196 -0.50 -4.96 -1.81
N VAL A 197 -1.53 -4.18 -2.13
CA VAL A 197 -1.41 -2.94 -2.92
C VAL A 197 -1.81 -1.74 -2.06
N LEU A 198 -0.89 -0.83 -1.76
CA LEU A 198 -1.20 0.45 -1.13
C LEU A 198 -1.49 1.49 -2.21
N MET A 199 -2.69 2.07 -2.23
CA MET A 199 -3.15 2.84 -3.39
C MET A 199 -3.93 4.12 -3.08
N GLY A 200 -3.84 5.06 -4.02
CA GLY A 200 -4.61 6.31 -4.02
C GLY A 200 -3.73 7.56 -4.13
N PRO A 201 -4.33 8.74 -4.38
CA PRO A 201 -3.59 10.01 -4.38
C PRO A 201 -2.88 10.32 -3.05
N SER A 202 -3.36 9.77 -1.94
CA SER A 202 -2.75 9.91 -0.61
C SER A 202 -1.43 9.12 -0.45
N THR A 203 -1.01 8.29 -1.40
CA THR A 203 0.14 7.39 -1.21
C THR A 203 1.49 8.11 -1.33
N PRO A 204 2.37 8.02 -0.31
CA PRO A 204 3.77 8.42 -0.45
C PRO A 204 4.53 7.41 -1.32
N TRP A 205 5.34 7.88 -2.26
CA TRP A 205 6.15 7.02 -3.12
C TRP A 205 7.44 6.55 -2.41
N LEU A 206 7.30 5.58 -1.50
CA LEU A 206 8.39 5.05 -0.69
C LEU A 206 8.55 3.52 -0.83
N PRO A 207 9.76 2.99 -1.08
CA PRO A 207 10.00 1.54 -1.12
C PRO A 207 9.90 0.90 0.27
N THR A 208 10.10 1.67 1.35
CA THR A 208 10.03 1.21 2.75
C THR A 208 8.68 0.59 3.12
N PHE A 209 7.61 0.84 2.36
CA PHE A 209 6.34 0.13 2.57
C PHE A 209 6.47 -1.40 2.43
N ALA A 210 7.49 -1.91 1.73
CA ALA A 210 7.80 -3.32 1.65
C ALA A 210 8.13 -3.95 3.02
N GLU A 211 8.72 -3.19 3.94
CA GLU A 211 8.99 -3.63 5.33
C GLU A 211 7.68 -3.90 6.11
N PHE A 212 6.57 -3.31 5.66
CA PHE A 212 5.23 -3.51 6.23
C PHE A 212 4.39 -4.54 5.45
N GLY A 213 5.00 -5.28 4.51
CA GLY A 213 4.30 -6.30 3.72
C GLY A 213 3.52 -5.77 2.52
N VAL A 214 3.76 -4.53 2.08
CA VAL A 214 3.21 -3.99 0.83
C VAL A 214 4.05 -4.47 -0.35
N ASP A 215 3.41 -5.05 -1.35
CA ASP A 215 4.09 -5.53 -2.56
C ASP A 215 4.10 -4.49 -3.68
N PHE A 216 3.02 -3.73 -3.80
CA PHE A 216 2.86 -2.70 -4.83
C PHE A 216 2.41 -1.37 -4.22
N VAL A 217 3.03 -0.30 -4.68
CA VAL A 217 2.56 1.07 -4.43
C VAL A 217 1.90 1.58 -5.70
N ALA A 218 0.65 2.02 -5.58
CA ALA A 218 -0.12 2.59 -6.68
C ALA A 218 -0.56 4.02 -6.34
N GLY A 219 0.38 4.95 -6.48
CA GLY A 219 0.16 6.38 -6.29
C GLY A 219 -0.25 7.09 -7.57
N VAL A 220 -0.28 8.42 -7.51
CA VAL A 220 -0.51 9.26 -8.70
C VAL A 220 0.77 10.01 -9.10
N LEU A 221 0.92 10.25 -10.39
CA LEU A 221 1.92 11.14 -10.99
C LEU A 221 1.19 12.40 -11.48
N PRO A 222 1.69 13.61 -11.16
CA PRO A 222 1.14 14.84 -11.73
C PRO A 222 1.27 14.85 -13.25
N VAL A 223 0.17 15.12 -13.95
CA VAL A 223 0.15 15.40 -15.39
C VAL A 223 0.25 16.90 -15.61
N ASP A 224 -0.59 17.65 -14.89
CA ASP A 224 -0.59 19.11 -14.83
C ASP A 224 -0.91 19.53 -13.39
N ILE A 225 0.07 20.12 -12.71
CA ILE A 225 -0.04 20.51 -11.29
C ILE A 225 -1.09 21.60 -11.10
N ASP A 226 -1.14 22.58 -11.99
CA ASP A 226 -2.07 23.72 -11.87
C ASP A 226 -3.50 23.26 -12.15
N ARG A 227 -3.68 22.40 -13.16
CA ARG A 227 -4.98 21.77 -13.44
C ARG A 227 -5.43 20.88 -12.29
N ALA A 228 -4.54 20.07 -11.71
CA ALA A 228 -4.85 19.22 -10.57
C ALA A 228 -5.28 20.03 -9.34
N ALA A 229 -4.55 21.12 -9.05
CA ALA A 229 -4.87 22.03 -7.95
C ALA A 229 -6.24 22.71 -8.16
N ALA A 230 -6.53 23.17 -9.39
CA ALA A 230 -7.82 23.77 -9.74
C ALA A 230 -8.97 22.77 -9.58
N ILE A 231 -8.86 21.57 -10.16
CA ILE A 231 -9.87 20.52 -10.05
C ILE A 231 -10.17 20.19 -8.58
N ALA A 232 -9.13 19.99 -7.77
CA ALA A 232 -9.30 19.71 -6.35
C ALA A 232 -9.93 20.88 -5.58
N GLY A 233 -9.50 22.12 -5.89
CA GLY A 233 -10.04 23.34 -5.30
C GLY A 233 -11.50 23.61 -5.65
N GLU A 234 -11.94 23.18 -6.83
CA GLU A 234 -13.33 23.27 -7.31
C GLU A 234 -14.21 22.08 -6.85
N GLY A 235 -13.68 21.19 -6.00
CA GLY A 235 -14.42 20.06 -5.42
C GLY A 235 -14.47 18.80 -6.30
N GLY A 236 -13.60 18.71 -7.31
CA GLY A 236 -13.48 17.53 -8.16
C GLY A 236 -12.89 16.33 -7.41
N GLY A 237 -13.67 15.25 -7.28
CA GLY A 237 -13.20 13.97 -6.75
C GLY A 237 -12.54 13.12 -7.83
N ILE A 238 -13.36 12.34 -8.55
CA ILE A 238 -12.95 11.43 -9.64
C ILE A 238 -12.32 12.19 -10.82
N ARG A 239 -12.72 13.45 -11.04
CA ARG A 239 -12.17 14.29 -12.12
C ARG A 239 -10.68 14.62 -11.95
N LEU A 240 -10.11 14.41 -10.76
CA LEU A 240 -8.67 14.59 -10.56
C LEU A 240 -7.86 13.70 -11.51
N PHE A 241 -8.38 12.50 -11.81
CA PHE A 241 -7.72 11.52 -12.65
C PHE A 241 -7.89 11.81 -14.15
N GLY A 242 -6.83 11.62 -14.94
CA GLY A 242 -6.80 11.80 -16.39
C GLY A 242 -6.31 13.18 -16.83
N GLU A 243 -6.87 14.25 -16.25
CA GLU A 243 -6.47 15.63 -16.57
C GLU A 243 -5.44 16.21 -15.60
N GLY A 244 -5.64 16.01 -14.28
CA GLY A 244 -4.72 16.53 -13.27
C GLY A 244 -3.58 15.56 -12.97
N VAL A 245 -3.93 14.31 -12.71
CA VAL A 245 -2.97 13.25 -12.35
C VAL A 245 -3.30 11.94 -13.06
N CYS A 246 -2.32 11.05 -13.20
CA CYS A 246 -2.54 9.67 -13.65
C CYS A 246 -2.04 8.67 -12.60
N TYR A 247 -2.67 7.51 -12.52
CA TYR A 247 -2.14 6.44 -11.67
C TYR A 247 -0.85 5.89 -12.28
N ALA A 248 0.08 5.52 -11.41
CA ALA A 248 1.21 4.68 -11.76
C ALA A 248 1.38 3.61 -10.69
N VAL A 249 2.00 2.49 -11.06
CA VAL A 249 2.25 1.35 -10.17
C VAL A 249 3.74 1.07 -10.13
N ALA A 250 4.28 0.88 -8.92
CA ALA A 250 5.62 0.33 -8.73
C ALA A 250 5.57 -0.94 -7.89
N ASP A 251 6.34 -1.94 -8.31
CA ASP A 251 6.62 -3.15 -7.56
C ASP A 251 7.76 -2.89 -6.57
N ILE A 252 7.44 -2.95 -5.28
CA ILE A 252 8.40 -2.78 -4.19
C ILE A 252 8.65 -4.08 -3.42
N GLY A 253 7.86 -5.13 -3.70
CA GLY A 253 8.05 -6.46 -3.12
C GLY A 253 9.07 -7.32 -3.86
N ALA A 254 9.69 -6.85 -4.95
CA ALA A 254 10.67 -7.66 -5.69
C ALA A 254 11.86 -8.14 -4.83
N GLU A 255 12.35 -7.31 -3.90
CA GLU A 255 13.40 -7.70 -2.94
C GLU A 255 12.89 -8.73 -1.91
N SER A 256 11.59 -8.71 -1.61
CA SER A 256 10.93 -9.72 -0.77
C SER A 256 10.95 -11.09 -1.45
N VAL A 257 10.78 -11.15 -2.77
CA VAL A 257 10.87 -12.40 -3.56
C VAL A 257 12.29 -12.99 -3.54
N ALA A 258 13.32 -12.16 -3.70
CA ALA A 258 14.71 -12.61 -3.60
C ALA A 258 15.02 -13.15 -2.19
N THR A 259 14.51 -12.48 -1.17
CA THR A 259 14.63 -12.92 0.22
C THR A 259 13.88 -14.22 0.49
N LEU A 260 12.67 -14.38 -0.06
CA LEU A 260 11.89 -15.63 0.03
C LEU A 260 12.64 -16.81 -0.59
N LYS A 261 13.24 -16.64 -1.78
CA LYS A 261 14.06 -17.68 -2.42
C LYS A 261 15.21 -18.15 -1.54
N ARG A 262 15.94 -17.19 -0.94
CA ARG A 262 17.04 -17.51 -0.03
C ARG A 262 16.54 -18.28 1.20
N ARG A 263 15.45 -17.83 1.82
CA ARG A 263 14.84 -18.51 2.98
C ARG A 263 14.37 -19.92 2.64
N ILE A 264 13.74 -20.12 1.48
CA ILE A 264 13.33 -21.45 1.00
C ILE A 264 14.55 -22.37 0.91
N ALA A 265 15.65 -21.90 0.31
CA ALA A 265 16.88 -22.69 0.20
C ALA A 265 17.48 -23.04 1.57
N GLU A 266 17.54 -22.07 2.49
CA GLU A 266 18.03 -22.28 3.86
C GLU A 266 17.15 -23.27 4.65
N THR A 267 15.83 -23.10 4.62
CA THR A 267 14.86 -23.98 5.31
C THR A 267 14.87 -25.39 4.70
N PHE A 268 14.99 -25.51 3.38
CA PHE A 268 15.14 -26.80 2.69
C PHE A 268 16.42 -27.53 3.15
N ALA A 269 17.56 -26.84 3.19
CA ALA A 269 18.82 -27.42 3.65
C ALA A 269 18.73 -27.91 5.12
N ARG A 270 18.06 -27.13 5.99
CA ARG A 270 17.79 -27.55 7.38
C ARG A 270 16.92 -28.79 7.46
N ARG A 271 15.84 -28.84 6.67
CA ARG A 271 14.94 -30.01 6.59
C ARG A 271 15.71 -31.25 6.16
N ASP A 272 16.52 -31.13 5.12
CA ASP A 272 17.30 -32.25 4.58
C ASP A 272 18.32 -32.78 5.58
N ALA A 273 19.01 -31.89 6.31
CA ALA A 273 19.91 -32.29 7.39
C ALA A 273 19.17 -33.05 8.51
N LEU A 274 17.98 -32.59 8.90
CA LEU A 274 17.14 -33.27 9.91
C LEU A 274 16.63 -34.64 9.41
N MET A 275 16.26 -34.75 8.14
CA MET A 275 15.86 -36.04 7.55
C MET A 275 17.04 -37.02 7.50
N GLN A 276 18.24 -36.56 7.14
CA GLN A 276 19.46 -37.39 7.16
C GLN A 276 19.81 -37.85 8.59
N ALA A 277 19.72 -36.94 9.58
CA ALA A 277 19.93 -37.27 10.98
C ALA A 277 18.89 -38.29 11.50
N MET A 278 17.62 -38.15 11.09
CA MET A 278 16.56 -39.11 11.43
C MET A 278 16.81 -40.48 10.80
N ALA A 279 17.23 -40.53 9.52
CA ALA A 279 17.58 -41.79 8.87
C ALA A 279 18.75 -42.47 9.59
N SER A 280 19.82 -41.73 9.90
CA SER A 280 20.95 -42.25 10.66
C SER A 280 20.56 -42.75 12.05
N TRP A 281 19.62 -42.08 12.74
CA TRP A 281 19.12 -42.49 14.06
C TRP A 281 18.38 -43.84 14.02
N ILE A 282 17.62 -44.07 12.95
CA ILE A 282 16.92 -45.34 12.72
C ILE A 282 17.94 -46.44 12.40
N ASP A 283 18.92 -46.15 11.53
CA ASP A 283 19.93 -47.11 11.10
C ASP A 283 20.87 -47.56 12.24
N THR A 284 21.15 -46.70 13.22
CA THR A 284 21.93 -47.07 14.42
C THR A 284 21.13 -47.92 15.42
N GLY A 285 19.87 -48.24 15.11
CA GLY A 285 19.06 -49.20 15.88
C GLY A 285 18.40 -48.61 17.13
N HIS A 286 18.31 -47.28 17.24
CA HIS A 286 17.57 -46.67 18.35
C HIS A 286 16.08 -47.02 18.27
N ARG A 287 15.52 -47.44 19.41
CA ARG A 287 14.09 -47.79 19.53
C ARG A 287 13.21 -46.62 19.97
N GLU A 288 13.83 -45.52 20.36
CA GLU A 288 13.17 -44.29 20.80
C GLU A 288 12.91 -43.34 19.62
N ARG A 289 11.92 -42.46 19.75
CA ARG A 289 11.59 -41.46 18.73
C ARG A 289 12.79 -40.54 18.49
N PHE A 290 13.05 -40.20 17.23
CA PHE A 290 14.11 -39.26 16.85
C PHE A 290 13.96 -37.92 17.63
N PRO A 291 14.99 -37.49 18.39
CA PRO A 291 14.89 -36.28 19.23
C PRO A 291 14.55 -35.00 18.45
N GLY A 292 15.01 -34.90 17.19
CA GLY A 292 14.76 -33.75 16.32
C GLY A 292 13.41 -33.79 15.59
N PHE A 293 12.52 -34.73 15.89
CA PHE A 293 11.28 -34.92 15.13
C PHE A 293 10.37 -33.68 15.17
N ALA A 294 10.22 -33.04 16.33
CA ALA A 294 9.41 -31.83 16.45
C ALA A 294 9.99 -30.65 15.64
N GLU A 295 11.32 -30.54 15.57
CA GLU A 295 11.96 -29.54 14.71
C GLU A 295 11.74 -29.86 13.23
N LEU A 296 11.83 -31.14 12.84
CA LEU A 296 11.56 -31.58 11.47
C LEU A 296 10.12 -31.25 11.04
N GLU A 297 9.13 -31.48 11.90
CA GLU A 297 7.75 -31.08 11.65
C GLU A 297 7.61 -29.56 11.48
N ALA A 298 8.22 -28.78 12.38
CA ALA A 298 8.18 -27.32 12.32
C ALA A 298 8.83 -26.76 11.05
N VAL A 299 10.01 -27.25 10.67
CA VAL A 299 10.74 -26.83 9.47
C VAL A 299 9.98 -27.25 8.19
N THR A 300 9.32 -28.41 8.19
CA THR A 300 8.50 -28.86 7.06
C THR A 300 7.26 -27.97 6.86
N ALA A 301 6.61 -27.59 7.96
CA ALA A 301 5.50 -26.64 7.92
C ALA A 301 5.96 -25.24 7.45
N GLU A 302 7.11 -24.76 7.95
CA GLU A 302 7.70 -23.49 7.51
C GLU A 302 8.00 -23.48 6.00
N LEU A 303 8.61 -24.55 5.49
CA LEU A 303 8.94 -24.66 4.07
C LEU A 303 7.68 -24.61 3.19
N THR A 304 6.63 -25.33 3.60
CA THR A 304 5.33 -25.32 2.90
C THR A 304 4.73 -23.92 2.83
N ASP A 305 4.77 -23.18 3.95
CA ASP A 305 4.26 -21.81 4.02
C ASP A 305 5.11 -20.82 3.18
N LEU A 306 6.45 -21.00 3.17
CA LEU A 306 7.34 -20.22 2.31
C LEU A 306 7.07 -20.47 0.82
N ASP A 307 6.86 -21.72 0.41
CA ASP A 307 6.55 -22.08 -0.98
C ASP A 307 5.22 -21.50 -1.45
N ILE A 308 4.18 -21.54 -0.60
CA ILE A 308 2.88 -20.92 -0.89
C ILE A 308 3.05 -19.41 -1.08
N ARG A 309 3.78 -18.74 -0.18
CA ARG A 309 4.05 -17.29 -0.28
C ARG A 309 4.82 -16.96 -1.55
N TYR A 310 5.87 -17.72 -1.87
CA TYR A 310 6.66 -17.53 -3.09
C TYR A 310 5.80 -17.68 -4.34
N LYS A 311 4.99 -18.74 -4.44
CA LYS A 311 4.11 -18.97 -5.58
C LYS A 311 3.14 -17.80 -5.77
N ARG A 312 2.55 -17.29 -4.68
CA ARG A 312 1.64 -16.14 -4.75
C ARG A 312 2.34 -14.88 -5.28
N GLN A 313 3.52 -14.58 -4.76
CA GLN A 313 4.32 -13.42 -5.19
C GLN A 313 4.82 -13.55 -6.64
N TRP A 314 5.10 -14.78 -7.08
CA TRP A 314 5.43 -15.10 -8.47
C TRP A 314 4.24 -14.87 -9.40
N ASP A 315 3.07 -15.43 -9.07
CA ASP A 315 1.82 -15.25 -9.82
C ASP A 315 1.45 -13.77 -9.98
N ALA A 316 1.64 -12.96 -8.92
CA ALA A 316 1.38 -11.53 -8.96
C ALA A 316 2.27 -10.75 -9.95
N ARG A 317 3.48 -11.25 -10.21
CA ARG A 317 4.48 -10.59 -11.08
C ARG A 317 4.57 -11.16 -12.48
N GLN A 318 3.94 -12.31 -12.74
CA GLN A 318 3.91 -12.89 -14.07
C GLN A 318 3.33 -11.89 -15.08
N GLY A 319 4.06 -11.65 -16.16
CA GLY A 319 3.67 -10.72 -17.23
C GLY A 319 3.88 -9.22 -16.95
N LEU A 320 4.33 -8.80 -15.75
CA LEU A 320 4.67 -7.37 -15.51
C LEU A 320 5.95 -6.95 -16.26
N ALA A 321 6.91 -7.86 -16.44
CA ALA A 321 8.11 -7.62 -17.22
C ALA A 321 7.89 -7.62 -18.75
N ALA A 322 6.68 -7.98 -19.22
CA ALA A 322 6.37 -8.21 -20.63
C ALA A 322 5.39 -7.18 -21.22
N MET A 323 5.04 -6.11 -20.50
CA MET A 323 4.25 -5.02 -21.07
C MET A 323 5.20 -4.02 -21.74
N PRO A 324 5.31 -3.99 -23.09
CA PRO A 324 5.95 -2.85 -23.74
C PRO A 324 5.16 -1.60 -23.39
N ALA A 325 5.88 -0.48 -23.20
CA ALA A 325 5.28 0.83 -23.32
C ALA A 325 4.56 0.86 -24.67
N LYS A 326 3.23 0.84 -24.66
CA LYS A 326 2.49 1.16 -25.87
C LYS A 326 2.63 2.67 -26.02
N ASP A 327 3.51 3.04 -26.94
CA ASP A 327 3.66 4.39 -27.48
C ASP A 327 2.30 4.98 -27.91
#